data_AF-A0A2N5A7P2-F1
#
_entry.id   AF-A0A2N5A7P2-F1
#
_cell.length_a   1.000
_cell.length_b   1.000
_cell.length_c   1.000
_cell.angle_alpha   90.00
_cell.angle_beta   90.00
_cell.angle_gamma   90.00
#
_symmetry.space_group_name_H-M   'P 1'
#
loop_
_entity.id
_entity.type
_entity.pdbx_description
1 polymer ?
#
loop_
_entity_poly.entity_id
_entity_poly.type
_entity_poly.pdbx_seq_one_letter_code
_entity_poly.pdbx_strand_id
1 'polypeptide(L)'
;MNQVKSLKQLSYGGLAAAVLLIIVPQEAFAMHIMEGFLPPMWALAWWLLFLPCLWYGLVRLRRIVQEESNQKVLLALCGAFIFVLSALKIPSVTGS
;
A
#
# COMPACT_ATOMS: atom_id res chain seq x y z
N MET A 1 -45.95 9.17 6.47
CA MET A 1 -44.76 9.02 7.34
C MET A 1 -43.97 7.71 7.16
N ASN A 2 -44.51 6.64 6.55
CA ASN A 2 -43.81 5.34 6.47
C ASN A 2 -42.79 5.20 5.31
N GLN A 3 -42.89 6.01 4.25
CA GLN A 3 -42.01 5.92 3.07
C GLN A 3 -40.57 6.40 3.35
N VAL A 4 -40.40 7.46 4.15
CA VAL A 4 -39.07 8.02 4.51
C VAL A 4 -38.28 7.07 5.41
N LYS A 5 -38.97 6.26 6.23
CA LYS A 5 -38.34 5.29 7.14
C LYS A 5 -37.68 4.15 6.36
N SER A 6 -38.32 3.69 5.28
CA SER A 6 -37.79 2.67 4.38
C SER A 6 -36.57 3.17 3.57
N LEU A 7 -36.60 4.42 3.09
CA LEU A 7 -35.45 5.03 2.41
C LEU A 7 -34.24 5.20 3.33
N LYS A 8 -34.45 5.60 4.59
CA LYS A 8 -33.36 5.66 5.58
C LYS A 8 -32.84 4.26 5.91
N GLN A 9 -33.69 3.25 6.06
CA GLN A 9 -33.24 1.87 6.29
C GLN A 9 -32.44 1.31 5.11
N LEU A 10 -32.81 1.65 3.87
CA LEU A 10 -32.05 1.31 2.67
C LEU A 10 -30.69 2.02 2.63
N SER A 11 -30.65 3.30 3.04
CA SER A 11 -29.41 4.09 3.16
C SER A 11 -28.49 3.55 4.27
N TYR A 12 -29.03 3.21 5.44
CA TYR A 12 -28.28 2.55 6.51
C TYR A 12 -27.80 1.16 6.11
N GLY A 13 -28.60 0.42 5.33
CA GLY A 13 -28.21 -0.87 4.75
C GLY A 13 -27.06 -0.74 3.75
N GLY A 14 -27.10 0.28 2.88
CA GLY A 14 -26.00 0.58 1.95
C GLY A 14 -24.72 1.03 2.67
N LEU A 15 -24.86 1.82 3.73
CA LEU A 15 -23.73 2.26 4.56
C LEU A 15 -23.13 1.08 5.36
N ALA A 16 -23.98 0.20 5.91
CA ALA A 16 -23.55 -1.04 6.56
C ALA A 16 -22.85 -2.00 5.59
N ALA A 17 -23.34 -2.13 4.36
CA ALA A 17 -22.69 -2.94 3.31
C ALA A 17 -21.33 -2.36 2.90
N ALA A 18 -21.21 -1.04 2.77
CA ALA A 18 -19.92 -0.38 2.48
C ALA A 18 -18.91 -0.58 3.60
N VAL A 19 -19.34 -0.45 4.86
CA VAL A 19 -18.49 -0.72 6.04
C VAL A 19 -18.08 -2.20 6.09
N LEU A 20 -19.00 -3.11 5.79
CA LEU A 20 -18.71 -4.54 5.74
C LEU A 20 -17.70 -4.88 4.64
N LEU A 21 -17.81 -4.27 3.46
CA LEU A 21 -16.83 -4.45 2.37
C LEU A 21 -15.43 -3.91 2.69
N ILE A 22 -15.32 -2.86 3.52
CA ILE A 22 -14.04 -2.33 3.98
C ILE A 22 -13.41 -3.21 5.07
N ILE A 23 -14.25 -3.85 5.91
CA ILE A 23 -13.80 -4.71 7.01
C ILE A 23 -13.44 -6.12 6.53
N VAL A 24 -14.06 -6.61 5.45
CA VAL A 24 -13.71 -7.92 4.89
C VAL A 24 -12.28 -7.84 4.36
N PRO A 25 -11.34 -8.62 4.94
CA PRO A 25 -9.99 -8.68 4.43
C PRO A 25 -10.05 -9.34 3.05
N GLN A 26 -9.91 -8.53 2.00
CA GLN A 26 -9.63 -9.08 0.69
C GLN A 26 -8.18 -9.52 0.71
N GLU A 27 -7.96 -10.82 0.50
CA GLU A 27 -6.64 -11.39 0.22
C GLU A 27 -6.07 -10.68 -1.00
N ALA A 28 -5.38 -9.57 -0.77
CA ALA A 28 -4.64 -8.88 -1.79
C ALA A 28 -3.46 -9.80 -2.08
N PHE A 29 -3.53 -10.53 -3.19
CA PHE A 29 -2.38 -11.19 -3.79
C PHE A 29 -1.39 -10.10 -4.17
N ALA A 30 -0.60 -9.66 -3.19
CA ALA A 30 0.48 -8.71 -3.32
C ALA A 30 1.60 -9.39 -4.09
N MET A 31 1.36 -9.58 -5.37
CA MET A 31 2.29 -10.09 -6.35
C MET A 31 2.69 -8.91 -7.24
N HIS A 32 3.97 -8.85 -7.63
CA HIS A 32 4.41 -7.89 -8.63
C HIS A 32 3.51 -8.00 -9.86
N ILE A 33 2.80 -6.92 -10.16
CA ILE A 33 1.94 -6.86 -11.34
C ILE A 33 2.86 -6.93 -12.55
N MET A 34 2.66 -7.94 -13.39
CA MET A 34 3.47 -8.13 -14.58
C MET A 34 3.37 -6.91 -15.50
N GLU A 35 4.48 -6.54 -16.13
CA GLU A 35 4.51 -5.42 -17.07
C GLU A 35 3.46 -5.60 -18.18
N GLY A 36 2.74 -4.52 -18.49
CA GLY A 36 1.68 -4.53 -19.51
C GLY A 36 0.32 -5.08 -19.07
N PHE A 37 0.15 -5.53 -17.81
CA PHE A 37 -1.14 -6.04 -17.33
C PHE A 37 -2.15 -4.94 -16.98
N LEU A 38 -1.68 -3.78 -16.49
CA LEU A 38 -2.56 -2.68 -16.08
C LEU A 38 -2.82 -1.69 -17.24
N PRO A 39 -4.09 -1.28 -17.47
CA PRO A 39 -4.39 -0.19 -18.39
C PRO A 39 -3.60 1.08 -18.00
N PRO A 40 -3.10 1.88 -18.97
CA PRO A 40 -2.24 3.04 -18.70
C PRO A 40 -2.85 4.05 -17.70
N MET A 41 -4.16 4.24 -17.77
CA MET A 41 -4.90 5.14 -16.85
C MET A 41 -4.82 4.67 -15.39
N TRP A 42 -4.90 3.36 -15.15
CA TRP A 42 -4.81 2.79 -13.80
C TRP A 42 -3.38 2.86 -13.26
N ALA A 43 -2.38 2.63 -14.10
CA ALA A 43 -0.98 2.77 -13.72
C ALA A 43 -0.66 4.21 -13.25
N LEU A 44 -1.17 5.22 -13.97
CA LEU A 44 -1.03 6.62 -13.60
C LEU A 44 -1.72 6.96 -12.27
N ALA A 45 -2.92 6.43 -12.03
CA ALA A 45 -3.63 6.65 -10.77
C ALA A 45 -2.82 6.13 -9.55
N TRP A 46 -2.27 4.92 -9.64
CA TRP A 46 -1.41 4.36 -8.59
C TRP A 46 -0.10 5.13 -8.42
N TRP A 47 0.50 5.57 -9.53
CA TRP A 47 1.69 6.42 -9.48
C TRP A 47 1.42 7.74 -8.76
N LEU A 48 0.31 8.40 -9.07
CA LEU A 48 -0.06 9.68 -8.46
C LEU A 48 -0.29 9.56 -6.95
N LEU A 49 -0.83 8.42 -6.50
CA LEU A 49 -1.08 8.12 -5.09
C LEU A 49 0.22 7.76 -4.35
N PHE A 50 1.15 7.06 -5.01
CA PHE A 50 2.46 6.69 -4.46
C PHE A 50 3.44 7.87 -4.39
N LEU A 51 3.41 8.77 -5.38
CA LEU A 51 4.32 9.91 -5.53
C LEU A 51 4.48 10.78 -4.27
N PRO A 52 3.41 11.23 -3.58
CA PRO A 52 3.56 12.08 -2.39
C PRO A 52 4.24 11.36 -1.23
N CYS A 53 3.97 10.07 -1.05
CA CYS A 53 4.62 9.24 -0.03
C CYS A 53 6.12 9.09 -0.34
N LEU A 54 6.46 8.78 -1.59
CA LEU A 54 7.84 8.67 -2.04
C LEU A 54 8.59 10.00 -1.87
N TRP A 55 7.99 11.11 -2.31
CA TRP A 55 8.58 12.44 -2.22
C TRP A 55 8.90 12.82 -0.77
N TYR A 56 7.93 12.65 0.13
CA TYR A 56 8.12 12.93 1.55
C TYR A 56 9.22 12.06 2.17
N GLY A 57 9.24 10.76 1.82
CA GLY A 57 10.29 9.84 2.23
C GLY A 57 11.68 10.30 1.78
N LEU A 58 11.83 10.66 0.49
CA LEU A 58 13.10 11.12 -0.08
C LEU A 58 13.59 12.42 0.55
N VAL A 59 12.71 13.41 0.76
CA VAL A 59 13.08 14.68 1.38
C VAL A 59 13.56 14.46 2.82
N ARG A 60 12.84 13.61 3.58
CA ARG A 60 13.23 13.29 4.96
C ARG A 60 14.56 12.53 5.01
N LEU A 61 14.73 11.55 4.13
CA LEU A 61 15.95 10.77 4.00
C LEU A 61 17.16 11.64 3.67
N ARG A 62 16.98 12.61 2.74
CA ARG A 62 18.04 13.54 2.35
C ARG A 62 18.49 14.42 3.51
N ARG A 63 17.57 14.91 4.34
CA ARG A 63 17.90 15.72 5.53
C ARG A 63 18.73 14.93 6.55
N ILE A 64 18.26 13.73 6.89
CA ILE A 64 18.91 12.76 7.80
C ILE A 64 20.36 12.51 7.32
N VAL A 65 20.51 12.14 6.05
CA VAL A 65 21.80 11.86 5.41
C VAL A 65 22.74 13.08 5.31
N GLN A 66 22.21 14.30 5.30
CA GLN A 66 23.01 15.53 5.21
C GLN A 66 23.59 15.98 6.56
N GLU A 67 22.94 15.65 7.67
CA GLU A 67 23.41 16.00 9.01
C GLU A 67 24.67 15.23 9.39
N GLU A 68 24.75 13.94 9.07
CA GLU A 68 25.85 13.06 9.51
C GLU A 68 26.31 12.11 8.40
N SER A 69 27.62 12.06 8.15
CA SER A 69 28.21 11.21 7.10
C SER A 69 28.04 9.71 7.40
N ASN A 70 27.98 9.32 8.67
CA ASN A 70 27.77 7.94 9.11
C ASN A 70 26.39 7.40 8.68
N GLN A 71 25.37 8.26 8.64
CA GLN A 71 24.01 7.85 8.27
C GLN A 71 23.90 7.40 6.80
N LYS A 72 24.80 7.84 5.92
CA LYS A 72 24.92 7.33 4.53
C LYS A 72 25.25 5.85 4.50
N VAL A 73 26.15 5.41 5.37
CA VAL A 73 26.62 4.03 5.44
C VAL A 73 25.51 3.14 6.01
N LEU A 74 24.83 3.56 7.08
CA LEU A 74 23.67 2.84 7.61
C LEU A 74 22.54 2.74 6.59
N LEU A 75 22.26 3.80 5.83
CA LEU A 75 21.23 3.78 4.80
C LEU A 75 21.57 2.77 3.69
N ALA A 76 22.83 2.76 3.23
CA ALA A 76 23.30 1.80 2.23
C ALA A 76 23.19 0.36 2.75
N LEU A 77 23.59 0.12 4.01
CA LEU A 77 23.50 -1.19 4.64
C LEU A 77 22.05 -1.64 4.82
N CYS A 78 21.16 -0.73 5.21
CA CYS A 78 19.73 -1.00 5.33
C CYS A 78 19.12 -1.37 3.96
N GLY A 79 19.47 -0.65 2.91
CA GLY A 79 19.04 -0.96 1.54
C GLY A 79 19.53 -2.33 1.07
N ALA A 80 20.82 -2.64 1.29
CA ALA A 80 21.38 -3.95 0.96
C ALA A 80 20.71 -5.08 1.76
N PHE A 81 20.43 -4.86 3.04
CA PHE A 81 19.76 -5.83 3.90
C PHE A 81 18.32 -6.11 3.45
N ILE A 82 17.54 -5.07 3.11
CA ILE A 82 16.18 -5.24 2.58
C ILE A 82 16.19 -6.05 1.28
N PHE A 83 17.15 -5.78 0.40
CA PHE A 83 17.31 -6.53 -0.84
C PHE A 83 17.65 -8.02 -0.59
N VAL A 84 18.59 -8.30 0.32
CA VAL A 84 18.95 -9.67 0.70
C VAL A 84 17.77 -10.40 1.36
N LEU A 85 17.04 -9.74 2.26
CA LEU A 85 15.83 -10.30 2.87
C LEU A 85 14.76 -10.61 1.83
N SER A 86 14.57 -9.73 0.84
CA SER A 86 13.64 -9.96 -0.27
C SER A 86 14.02 -11.17 -1.14
N ALA A 87 15.31 -11.51 -1.20
CA ALA A 87 15.82 -12.67 -1.93
C ALA A 87 15.85 -13.95 -1.07
N LEU A 88 15.68 -13.83 0.25
CA LEU A 88 15.68 -14.95 1.17
C LEU A 88 14.36 -15.73 1.03
N LYS A 89 14.46 -17.00 0.67
CA LYS A 89 13.29 -17.89 0.65
C LYS A 89 12.89 -18.21 2.10
N ILE A 90 11.91 -17.49 2.62
CA ILE A 90 11.28 -17.84 3.89
C ILE A 90 10.22 -18.91 3.61
N PRO A 91 10.30 -20.11 4.23
CA PRO A 91 9.30 -21.14 4.02
C PRO A 91 7.94 -20.66 4.57
N SER A 92 6.92 -20.70 3.73
CA SER A 92 5.53 -20.46 4.13
C SER A 92 5.10 -21.54 5.13
N VAL A 93 4.63 -21.14 6.30
CA VAL A 93 4.21 -22.04 7.39
C VAL A 93 2.89 -22.78 7.08
N THR A 94 2.24 -22.40 5.99
CA THR A 94 1.13 -23.12 5.37
C THR A 94 1.50 -23.28 3.91
N GLY A 95 1.95 -24.48 3.51
CA GLY A 95 2.30 -24.74 2.11
C GLY A 95 1.17 -24.29 1.19
N SER A 96 1.44 -23.28 0.36
CA SER A 96 0.62 -22.95 -0.81
C SER A 96 0.96 -23.88 -1.96
#